data_AF-K6E9D3-F1
#
_entry.id   AF-K6E9D3-F1
#
_cell.length_a   1.000
_cell.length_b   1.000
_cell.length_c   1.000
_cell.angle_alpha   90.00
_cell.angle_beta   90.00
_cell.angle_gamma   90.00
#
_symmetry.space_group_name_H-M   'P 1'
#
loop_
_entity.id
_entity.type
_entity.pdbx_description
1 polymer ?
#
loop_
_entity_poly.entity_id
_entity_poly.type
_entity_poly.pdbx_seq_one_letter_code
_entity_poly.pdbx_strand_id
1 'polypeptide(L)'
;MKMAKYRMVRTDFWKNPVVSEEMTPEDKYFYLYLLTNPHTTQIGIYKIAKKQMAFNLGYSRIRLPGTIHTNPNCYRNFSNKIK
;
A
#
# COMPACT_ATOMS: atom_id res chain seq x y z
N MET A 1 -17.85 3.82 -14.12
CA MET A 1 -16.98 4.66 -13.27
C MET A 1 -15.63 4.78 -13.96
N LYS A 2 -15.22 6.01 -14.36
CA LYS A 2 -13.97 6.21 -15.12
C LYS A 2 -12.82 6.37 -14.11
N MET A 3 -11.81 5.52 -14.18
CA MET A 3 -10.68 5.59 -13.25
C MET A 3 -9.75 6.74 -13.62
N ALA A 4 -9.25 7.47 -12.62
CA ALA A 4 -8.27 8.52 -12.85
C ALA A 4 -6.98 7.90 -13.42
N LYS A 5 -6.50 8.46 -14.54
CA LYS A 5 -5.25 8.04 -15.19
C LYS A 5 -4.02 8.34 -14.32
N TYR A 6 -4.14 9.27 -13.38
CA TYR A 6 -3.08 9.72 -12.49
C TYR A 6 -3.59 9.79 -11.06
N ARG A 7 -2.68 9.56 -10.10
CA ARG A 7 -2.93 9.63 -8.66
C ARG A 7 -1.92 10.57 -8.03
N MET A 8 -2.40 11.65 -7.42
CA MET A 8 -1.55 12.58 -6.68
C MET A 8 -1.27 12.00 -5.30
N VAL A 9 0.00 11.95 -4.92
CA VAL A 9 0.43 11.60 -3.55
C VAL A 9 0.81 12.89 -2.84
N ARG A 10 0.22 13.12 -1.66
CA ARG A 10 0.58 14.28 -0.83
C ARG A 10 2.03 14.15 -0.38
N THR A 11 2.81 15.22 -0.51
CA THR A 11 4.21 15.27 -0.05
C THR A 11 4.34 15.03 1.45
N ASP A 12 3.30 15.33 2.23
CA ASP A 12 3.24 15.06 3.67
C ASP A 12 3.38 13.56 4.01
N PHE A 13 3.15 12.67 3.03
CA PHE A 13 3.48 11.25 3.16
C PHE A 13 4.92 11.05 3.65
N TRP A 14 5.88 11.77 3.08
CA TRP A 14 7.30 11.66 3.43
C TRP A 14 7.66 12.32 4.75
N LYS A 15 6.80 13.20 5.27
CA LYS A 15 7.00 13.89 6.55
C LYS A 15 6.44 13.09 7.73
N ASN A 16 5.70 12.01 7.47
CA ASN A 16 5.15 11.18 8.53
C ASN A 16 6.30 10.42 9.22
N PRO A 17 6.49 10.58 10.54
CA PRO A 17 7.57 9.91 11.28
C PRO A 17 7.59 8.38 11.09
N VAL A 18 6.40 7.77 10.98
CA VAL A 18 6.29 6.32 10.72
C VAL A 18 6.86 5.96 9.36
N VAL A 19 6.59 6.79 8.34
CA VAL A 19 7.13 6.57 7.00
C VAL A 19 8.62 6.83 6.99
N SER A 20 9.13 7.87 7.65
CA SER A 20 10.56 8.18 7.61
C SER A 20 11.40 7.20 8.43
N GLU A 21 10.98 6.86 9.65
CA GLU A 21 11.80 6.20 10.67
C GLU A 21 11.47 4.71 10.86
N GLU A 22 10.21 4.31 10.66
CA GLU A 22 9.77 2.93 10.97
C GLU A 22 9.58 2.04 9.73
N MET A 23 9.43 2.64 8.54
CA MET A 23 9.17 1.89 7.31
C MET A 23 10.44 1.57 6.52
N THR A 24 10.55 0.29 6.15
CA THR A 24 11.55 -0.17 5.17
C THR A 24 11.28 0.42 3.78
N PRO A 25 12.28 0.48 2.88
CA PRO A 25 12.06 0.84 1.48
C PRO A 25 10.94 0.02 0.81
N GLU A 26 10.85 -1.27 1.15
CA GLU A 26 9.83 -2.18 0.68
C GLU A 26 8.43 -1.80 1.19
N ASP A 27 8.31 -1.44 2.47
CA ASP A 27 7.05 -0.95 3.05
C ASP A 27 6.60 0.36 2.42
N LYS A 28 7.53 1.29 2.15
CA LYS A 28 7.25 2.56 1.45
C LYS A 28 6.73 2.30 0.04
N TYR A 29 7.39 1.41 -0.70
CA TYR A 29 6.97 1.03 -2.05
C TYR A 29 5.59 0.37 -2.04
N PHE A 30 5.34 -0.52 -1.08
CA PHE A 30 4.05 -1.17 -0.91
C PHE A 30 2.94 -0.15 -0.58
N TYR A 31 3.20 0.80 0.31
CA TYR A 31 2.26 1.87 0.66
C TYR A 31 1.88 2.71 -0.57
N LEU A 32 2.87 3.12 -1.36
CA LEU A 32 2.63 3.90 -2.57
C LEU A 32 1.86 3.10 -3.62
N TYR A 33 2.17 1.81 -3.77
CA TYR A 33 1.41 0.91 -4.64
C TYR A 33 -0.06 0.81 -4.19
N LEU A 34 -0.32 0.72 -2.88
CA LEU A 34 -1.67 0.69 -2.34
C LEU A 34 -2.46 1.96 -2.63
N LEU A 35 -1.83 3.14 -2.65
CA LEU A 35 -2.52 4.40 -2.97
C LEU A 35 -2.75 4.60 -4.47
N THR A 36 -1.89 4.05 -5.31
CA THR A 36 -1.82 4.41 -6.73
C THR A 36 -2.28 3.32 -7.69
N ASN A 37 -2.50 2.08 -7.20
CA ASN A 37 -2.92 0.98 -8.06
C ASN A 37 -4.29 1.26 -8.73
N PRO A 38 -4.54 0.65 -9.90
CA PRO A 38 -5.79 0.83 -10.64
C PRO A 38 -7.03 0.40 -9.86
N HIS A 39 -6.94 -0.54 -8.93
CA HIS A 39 -8.07 -1.02 -8.14
C HIS A 39 -8.37 -0.18 -6.89
N THR A 40 -7.72 0.98 -6.76
CA THR A 40 -7.97 1.93 -5.67
C THR A 40 -8.92 3.02 -6.16
N THR A 41 -9.75 3.54 -5.27
CA THR A 41 -10.67 4.66 -5.51
C THR A 41 -10.42 5.74 -4.47
N GLN A 42 -11.06 6.91 -4.62
CA GLN A 42 -10.93 8.00 -3.65
C GLN A 42 -11.38 7.57 -2.23
N ILE A 43 -12.34 6.65 -2.16
CA ILE A 43 -12.93 6.16 -0.90
C ILE A 43 -12.11 5.04 -0.26
N GLY A 44 -11.28 4.33 -1.02
CA GLY A 44 -10.49 3.23 -0.49
C GLY A 44 -10.01 2.25 -1.55
N ILE A 45 -9.35 1.20 -1.07
CA ILE A 45 -8.75 0.14 -1.89
C ILE A 45 -9.77 -0.99 -1.99
N TYR A 46 -10.21 -1.33 -3.21
CA TYR A 46 -11.12 -2.46 -3.41
C TYR A 46 -10.37 -3.79 -3.31
N LYS A 47 -11.10 -4.90 -3.21
CA LYS A 47 -10.54 -6.26 -3.08
C LYS A 47 -9.56 -6.56 -4.22
N ILE A 48 -8.26 -6.56 -3.91
CA ILE A 48 -7.19 -7.07 -4.78
C ILE A 48 -6.70 -8.40 -4.22
N ALA A 49 -6.54 -9.40 -5.10
CA ALA A 49 -5.96 -10.68 -4.71
C ALA A 49 -4.49 -10.51 -4.29
N LYS A 50 -4.08 -11.13 -3.18
CA LYS A 50 -2.66 -11.15 -2.75
C LYS A 50 -1.73 -11.65 -3.86
N LYS A 51 -2.17 -12.61 -4.68
CA LYS A 51 -1.40 -13.10 -5.83
C LYS A 51 -1.11 -12.01 -6.87
N GLN A 52 -2.07 -11.11 -7.12
CA GLN A 52 -1.91 -10.00 -8.05
C GLN A 52 -0.96 -8.95 -7.50
N MET A 53 -1.06 -8.63 -6.19
CA MET A 53 -0.11 -7.71 -5.55
C MET A 53 1.31 -8.26 -5.59
N ALA A 54 1.49 -9.55 -5.29
CA ALA A 54 2.78 -10.24 -5.38
C ALA A 54 3.37 -10.11 -6.79
N PHE A 55 2.56 -10.37 -7.81
CA PHE A 55 2.96 -10.24 -9.21
C PHE A 55 3.35 -8.79 -9.57
N ASN A 56 2.53 -7.80 -9.24
CA ASN A 56 2.75 -6.40 -9.58
C ASN A 56 4.00 -5.81 -8.89
N LEU A 57 4.32 -6.29 -7.69
CA LEU A 57 5.46 -5.82 -6.91
C LEU A 57 6.73 -6.66 -7.15
N GLY A 58 6.65 -7.72 -7.95
CA GLY A 58 7.76 -8.65 -8.17
C GLY A 58 8.12 -9.51 -6.95
N TYR A 59 7.25 -9.61 -5.95
CA TYR A 59 7.47 -10.44 -4.77
C TYR A 59 6.91 -11.85 -4.97
N SER A 60 7.55 -12.84 -4.36
CA SER A 60 6.91 -14.14 -4.17
C SER A 60 5.70 -13.96 -3.23
N ARG A 61 4.66 -14.80 -3.38
CA ARG A 61 3.44 -14.75 -2.53
C ARG A 61 3.74 -14.76 -1.02
N ILE A 62 4.89 -15.34 -0.66
CA ILE A 62 5.41 -15.48 0.70
C ILE A 62 6.00 -14.15 1.18
N ARG A 63 6.73 -13.42 0.33
CA ARG A 63 7.48 -12.21 0.71
C ARG A 63 6.65 -10.92 0.72
N LEU A 64 5.36 -10.98 0.41
CA LEU A 64 4.55 -9.78 0.44
C LEU A 64 4.58 -9.10 1.84
N PRO A 65 4.82 -7.78 1.90
CA PRO A 65 4.67 -7.01 3.12
C PRO A 65 3.26 -7.25 3.69
N GLY A 66 3.17 -7.79 4.91
CA GLY A 66 1.93 -8.21 5.56
C GLY A 66 1.70 -9.73 5.71
N THR A 67 2.56 -10.59 5.16
CA THR A 67 2.46 -12.06 5.40
C THR A 67 3.44 -12.61 6.43
N ILE A 68 4.62 -12.02 6.66
CA ILE A 68 5.62 -12.72 7.50
C ILE A 68 6.53 -11.82 8.39
N HIS A 69 6.86 -10.57 8.04
CA HIS A 69 7.89 -9.83 8.80
C HIS A 69 7.75 -8.30 8.88
N THR A 70 6.57 -7.73 8.61
CA THR A 70 6.40 -6.27 8.59
C THR A 70 5.57 -5.80 9.77
N ASN A 71 6.02 -4.73 10.43
CA ASN A 71 5.44 -4.16 11.64
C ASN A 71 3.90 -4.07 11.55
N PRO A 72 3.14 -4.83 12.36
CA PRO A 72 1.69 -4.90 12.27
C PRO A 72 1.00 -3.54 12.51
N ASN A 73 1.68 -2.59 13.18
CA ASN A 73 1.17 -1.24 13.38
C ASN A 73 1.09 -0.43 12.08
N CYS A 74 1.96 -0.72 11.10
CA CYS A 74 1.90 -0.10 9.78
C CYS A 74 0.64 -0.53 9.01
N TYR A 75 0.18 -1.77 9.17
CA TYR A 75 -0.97 -2.35 8.46
C TYR A 75 -2.31 -2.04 9.13
N ARG A 76 -2.32 -1.86 10.45
CA ARG A 76 -3.54 -1.62 11.24
C ARG A 76 -4.25 -0.31 10.86
N ASN A 77 -3.48 0.71 10.49
CA ASN A 77 -4.01 1.99 10.02
C ASN A 77 -4.68 1.90 8.64
N PHE A 78 -4.44 0.82 7.87
CA PHE A 78 -5.10 0.60 6.58
C PHE A 78 -6.44 -0.10 6.71
N SER A 79 -6.60 -1.04 7.64
CA SER A 79 -7.87 -1.77 7.82
C SER A 79 -9.05 -0.83 8.09
N ASN A 80 -8.79 0.32 8.71
CA ASN A 80 -9.83 1.33 9.00
C ASN A 80 -10.20 2.20 7.79
N LYS A 81 -9.45 2.12 6.68
CA LYS A 81 -9.73 2.79 5.38
C LYS A 81 -10.24 1.84 4.30
N ILE A 82 -10.40 0.54 4.60
CA ILE A 82 -11.00 -0.47 3.70
C ILE A 82 -12.48 -0.69 4.12
N LYS A 83 -13.21 0.41 4.35
CA LYS A 83 -14.68 0.38 4.47
C LYS A 83 -15.30 0.87 3.18
#